data_AF-A0A9E1UHK9-F1
#
_entry.id   AF-A0A9E1UHK9-F1
#
_cell.length_a   1.000
_cell.length_b   1.000
_cell.length_c   1.000
_cell.angle_alpha   90.00
_cell.angle_beta   90.00
_cell.angle_gamma   90.00
#
_symmetry.space_group_name_H-M   'P 1'
#
loop_
_entity.id
_entity.type
_entity.pdbx_description
1 polymer ?
#
loop_
_entity_poly.entity_id
_entity_poly.type
_entity_poly.pdbx_seq_one_letter_code
_entity_poly.pdbx_strand_id
1 'polypeptide(L)'
;DGIENKLPLPEPLDNDVFQMSDSELSEHGVARLPRTLDEAIHLAEKSELLEKALGSTVLANFLANKRLEWQEFSNTVTDYELARYRHL
;
A
#
# COMPACT_ATOMS: atom_id res chain seq x y z
N ASP A 1 -16.52 0.11 10.63
CA ASP A 1 -15.88 1.37 11.05
C ASP A 1 -16.56 2.62 10.48
N GLY A 2 -16.40 2.99 9.20
CA GLY A 2 -16.92 4.27 8.67
C GLY A 2 -18.42 4.54 8.87
N ILE A 3 -19.29 3.56 8.60
CA ILE A 3 -20.75 3.67 8.82
C ILE A 3 -21.08 3.70 10.33
N GLU A 4 -20.46 2.78 11.10
CA GLU A 4 -20.70 2.62 12.54
C GLU A 4 -20.28 3.87 13.33
N ASN A 5 -19.11 4.42 13.00
CA ASN A 5 -18.53 5.60 13.64
C ASN A 5 -18.96 6.92 12.98
N LYS A 6 -19.77 6.87 11.91
CA LYS A 6 -20.25 8.03 11.15
C LYS A 6 -19.12 9.00 10.78
N LEU A 7 -18.02 8.45 10.26
CA LEU A 7 -16.86 9.26 9.89
C LEU A 7 -17.23 10.27 8.80
N PRO A 8 -16.71 11.51 8.87
CA PRO A 8 -16.98 12.52 7.85
C PRO A 8 -16.41 12.06 6.52
N LEU A 9 -17.19 12.25 5.45
CA LEU A 9 -16.72 12.02 4.09
C LEU A 9 -15.87 13.22 3.66
N PRO A 10 -14.71 13.00 3.01
CA PRO A 10 -13.99 14.08 2.36
C PRO A 10 -14.81 14.63 1.17
N GLU A 11 -14.50 15.85 0.77
CA GLU A 11 -15.07 16.44 -0.44
C GLU A 11 -14.73 15.57 -1.67
N PRO A 12 -15.67 15.41 -2.63
CA PRO A 12 -15.40 14.69 -3.86
C PRO A 12 -14.33 15.41 -4.68
N LEU A 13 -13.47 14.62 -5.34
CA LEU A 13 -12.45 15.12 -6.24
C LEU A 13 -12.85 14.76 -7.68
N ASP A 14 -13.28 15.76 -8.45
CA ASP A 14 -13.78 15.58 -9.83
C ASP A 14 -12.67 15.65 -10.90
N ASN A 15 -11.43 15.93 -10.50
CA ASN A 15 -10.28 16.08 -11.40
C ASN A 15 -9.60 14.73 -11.69
N ASP A 16 -8.88 14.65 -12.83
CA ASP A 16 -8.07 13.49 -13.15
C ASP A 16 -6.85 13.39 -12.22
N VAL A 17 -6.99 12.56 -11.18
CA VAL A 17 -5.96 12.28 -10.16
C VAL A 17 -4.65 11.71 -10.71
N PHE A 18 -4.66 11.17 -11.93
CA PHE A 18 -3.44 10.66 -12.57
C PHE A 18 -2.57 11.78 -13.15
N GLN A 19 -3.14 12.95 -13.40
CA GLN A 19 -2.41 14.12 -13.90
C GLN A 19 -1.92 15.04 -12.79
N MET A 20 -2.40 14.85 -11.56
CA MET A 20 -2.04 15.68 -10.42
C MET A 20 -0.66 15.29 -9.86
N SER A 21 0.14 16.32 -9.58
CA SER A 21 1.37 16.22 -8.81
C SER A 21 1.06 15.84 -7.35
N ASP A 22 2.09 15.37 -6.64
CA ASP A 22 1.93 15.00 -5.23
C ASP A 22 1.61 16.21 -4.34
N SER A 23 2.02 17.43 -4.74
CA SER A 23 1.64 18.67 -4.05
C SER A 23 0.16 18.95 -4.18
N GLU A 24 -0.37 18.88 -5.40
CA GLU A 24 -1.80 19.11 -5.68
C GLU A 24 -2.67 18.07 -4.95
N LEU A 25 -2.28 16.80 -4.95
CA LEU A 25 -3.03 15.78 -4.20
C LEU A 25 -3.03 16.04 -2.70
N SER A 26 -1.89 16.45 -2.14
CA SER A 26 -1.78 16.80 -0.73
C SER A 26 -2.66 18.00 -0.36
N GLU A 27 -2.75 19.03 -1.22
CA GLU A 27 -3.66 20.17 -1.05
C GLU A 27 -5.14 19.74 -1.01
N HIS A 28 -5.49 18.69 -1.75
CA HIS A 28 -6.81 18.07 -1.72
C HIS A 28 -6.98 17.00 -0.62
N GLY A 29 -6.01 16.84 0.28
CA GLY A 29 -6.05 15.84 1.36
C GLY A 29 -5.97 14.39 0.88
N VAL A 30 -5.51 14.17 -0.36
CA VAL A 30 -5.36 12.85 -0.97
C VAL A 30 -3.94 12.34 -0.77
N ALA A 31 -3.81 11.25 -0.03
CA ALA A 31 -2.55 10.53 0.10
C ALA A 31 -2.40 9.50 -1.02
N ARG A 32 -1.17 9.32 -1.53
CA ARG A 32 -0.83 8.18 -2.39
C ARG A 32 -0.89 6.90 -1.57
N LEU A 33 -1.38 5.83 -2.19
CA LEU A 33 -1.26 4.49 -1.64
C LEU A 33 0.21 4.04 -1.63
N PRO A 34 0.59 3.13 -0.73
CA PRO A 34 1.90 2.49 -0.77
C PRO A 34 2.19 1.89 -2.16
N ARG A 35 3.41 2.11 -2.64
CA ARG A 35 3.84 1.73 -4.00
C ARG A 35 4.35 0.30 -4.07
N THR A 36 4.74 -0.25 -2.93
CA THR A 36 5.30 -1.60 -2.82
C THR A 36 4.55 -2.41 -1.77
N LEU A 37 4.67 -3.73 -1.86
CA LEU A 37 4.12 -4.62 -0.85
C LEU A 37 4.78 -4.36 0.52
N ASP A 38 6.08 -4.04 0.55
CA ASP A 38 6.77 -3.72 1.80
C ASP A 38 6.22 -2.47 2.48
N GLU A 39 5.97 -1.39 1.74
CA GLU A 39 5.34 -0.18 2.29
C GLU A 39 3.93 -0.49 2.82
N ALA A 40 3.16 -1.30 2.09
CA ALA A 40 1.83 -1.72 2.50
C ALA A 40 1.86 -2.56 3.79
N ILE A 41 2.83 -3.48 3.93
CA ILE A 41 3.04 -4.28 5.14
C ILE A 41 3.32 -3.36 6.34
N HIS A 42 4.23 -2.39 6.21
CA HIS A 42 4.56 -1.46 7.30
C HIS A 42 3.37 -0.59 7.74
N LEU A 43 2.49 -0.23 6.81
CA LEU A 43 1.24 0.48 7.14
C LEU A 43 0.23 -0.46 7.82
N ALA A 44 0.10 -1.70 7.32
CA ALA A 44 -0.82 -2.68 7.87
C ALA A 44 -0.46 -3.09 9.31
N GLU A 45 0.83 -3.17 9.66
CA GLU A 45 1.31 -3.44 11.02
C GLU A 45 0.82 -2.44 12.08
N LYS A 46 0.48 -1.22 11.65
CA LYS A 46 0.01 -0.15 12.53
C LYS A 46 -1.50 0.03 12.49
N SER A 47 -2.22 -0.83 11.76
CA SER A 47 -3.65 -0.68 11.52
C SER A 47 -4.48 -1.35 12.60
N GLU A 48 -5.07 -0.53 13.48
CA GLU A 48 -6.06 -1.01 14.47
C GLU A 48 -7.29 -1.64 13.81
N LEU A 49 -7.68 -1.16 12.63
CA LEU A 49 -8.82 -1.71 11.88
C LEU A 49 -8.54 -3.15 11.45
N LEU A 50 -7.35 -3.41 10.90
CA LEU A 50 -6.97 -4.76 10.49
C LEU A 50 -6.85 -5.69 11.69
N GLU A 51 -6.31 -5.20 12.81
CA GLU A 51 -6.23 -6.00 14.03
C GLU A 51 -7.62 -6.36 14.57
N LYS A 52 -8.56 -5.41 14.60
CA LYS A 52 -9.96 -5.67 15.01
C LYS A 52 -10.67 -6.64 14.06
N ALA A 53 -10.41 -6.55 12.76
CA ALA A 53 -11.09 -7.36 11.75
C ALA A 53 -10.55 -8.81 11.68
N LEU A 54 -9.24 -8.99 11.80
CA LEU A 54 -8.59 -10.30 11.61
C LEU A 54 -8.20 -10.98 12.94
N GLY A 55 -7.98 -10.19 14.00
CA GLY A 55 -7.37 -10.64 15.24
C GLY A 55 -5.84 -10.71 15.14
N SER A 56 -5.16 -10.49 16.28
CA SER A 56 -3.70 -10.30 16.32
C SER A 56 -2.91 -11.50 15.78
N THR A 57 -3.33 -12.74 16.08
CA THR A 57 -2.64 -13.96 15.61
C THR A 57 -2.74 -14.14 14.10
N VAL A 58 -3.93 -13.91 13.52
CA VAL A 58 -4.14 -14.05 12.07
C VAL A 58 -3.40 -12.94 11.33
N LEU A 59 -3.51 -11.70 11.81
CA LEU A 59 -2.80 -10.57 11.23
C LEU A 59 -1.28 -10.79 11.25
N ALA A 60 -0.71 -11.24 12.37
CA ALA A 60 0.72 -11.51 12.49
C ALA A 60 1.19 -12.59 11.48
N ASN A 61 0.46 -13.70 11.38
CA ASN A 61 0.79 -14.77 10.43
C ASN A 61 0.64 -14.32 8.97
N PHE A 62 -0.40 -13.54 8.68
CA PHE A 62 -0.61 -12.97 7.35
C PHE A 62 0.54 -12.05 6.95
N LEU A 63 0.93 -11.12 7.81
CA LEU A 63 2.03 -10.18 7.54
C LEU A 63 3.38 -10.90 7.43
N ALA A 64 3.64 -11.91 8.26
CA ALA A 64 4.84 -12.75 8.14
C ALA A 64 4.93 -13.43 6.77
N ASN A 65 3.85 -14.02 6.29
CA ASN A 65 3.80 -14.63 4.95
C ASN A 65 4.03 -13.59 3.84
N LYS A 66 3.44 -12.39 3.97
CA LYS A 66 3.62 -11.31 2.99
C LYS A 66 5.04 -10.75 2.98
N ARG A 67 5.73 -10.76 4.11
CA ARG A 67 7.17 -10.41 4.17
C ARG A 67 8.02 -11.42 3.41
N LEU A 68 7.71 -12.72 3.51
CA LEU A 68 8.40 -13.75 2.73
C LEU A 68 8.16 -13.56 1.22
N GLU A 69 6.91 -13.33 0.81
CA GLU A 69 6.56 -13.04 -0.58
C GLU A 69 7.33 -11.83 -1.14
N TRP A 70 7.43 -10.74 -0.36
CA TRP A 70 8.21 -9.57 -0.74
C TRP A 70 9.70 -9.88 -0.87
N GLN A 71 10.28 -10.65 0.06
CA GLN A 71 11.67 -11.06 0.01
C GLN A 71 11.98 -11.92 -1.22
N GLU A 72 11.10 -12.85 -1.58
CA GLU A 72 11.24 -13.67 -2.78
C GLU A 72 11.22 -12.79 -4.04
N PHE A 73 10.25 -11.88 -4.16
CA PHE A 73 10.14 -10.98 -5.31
C PHE A 73 11.35 -10.05 -5.42
N SER A 74 11.72 -9.37 -4.34
CA SER A 74 12.78 -8.35 -4.35
C SER A 74 14.19 -8.92 -4.58
N ASN A 75 14.41 -10.21 -4.31
CA ASN A 75 15.66 -10.91 -4.60
C ASN A 75 15.68 -11.56 -5.99
N THR A 76 14.58 -11.51 -6.74
CA THR A 76 14.48 -12.14 -8.06
C THR A 76 14.97 -11.22 -9.15
N VAL A 77 15.90 -11.69 -9.98
CA VAL A 77 16.24 -11.01 -11.25
C VAL A 77 15.14 -11.30 -12.26
N THR A 78 14.45 -10.25 -12.68
CA THR A 78 13.30 -10.33 -13.58
C THR A 78 13.73 -10.38 -15.05
N ASP A 79 12.86 -10.92 -15.91
CA ASP A 79 13.08 -10.92 -17.37
C ASP A 79 13.28 -9.50 -17.94
N TYR A 80 12.62 -8.50 -17.35
CA TYR A 80 12.82 -7.09 -17.71
C TYR A 80 14.27 -6.65 -17.47
N GLU A 81 14.83 -6.97 -16.30
CA GLU A 81 16.21 -6.63 -15.97
C GLU A 81 17.20 -7.38 -16.86
N LEU A 82 16.95 -8.66 -17.14
CA LEU A 82 17.74 -9.44 -18.10
C LEU A 82 17.71 -8.78 -19.48
N ALA A 83 16.54 -8.42 -20.00
CA ALA A 83 16.42 -7.79 -21.31
C ALA A 83 17.11 -6.41 -21.36
N ARG A 84 17.04 -5.63 -20.26
CA ARG A 84 17.56 -4.27 -20.18
C ARG A 84 19.07 -4.21 -19.99
N TYR A 85 19.63 -5.10 -19.19
CA TYR A 85 20.99 -4.98 -18.64
C TYR A 85 21.95 -6.11 -19.05
N ARG A 86 21.48 -7.22 -19.65
CA ARG A 86 22.35 -8.36 -20.04
C ARG A 86 23.42 -8.02 -21.09
N HIS A 87 23.26 -6.93 -21.84
CA HIS A 87 24.17 -6.52 -22.90
C HIS A 87 25.00 -5.27 -22.57
N LEU A 88 24.89 -4.76 -21.33
CA LEU A 88 25.82 -3.77 -20.79
C LEU A 88 27.10 -4.47 -20.32
#